data_AF-A0A0B4XQF3-F1
#
_entry.id   AF-A0A0B4XQF3-F1
#
_cell.length_a   1.000
_cell.length_b   1.000
_cell.length_c   1.000
_cell.angle_alpha   90.00
_cell.angle_beta   90.00
_cell.angle_gamma   90.00
#
_symmetry.space_group_name_H-M   'P 1'
#
loop_
_entity.id
_entity.type
_entity.pdbx_description
1 polymer ?
#
loop_
_entity_poly.entity_id
_entity_poly.type
_entity_poly.pdbx_seq_one_letter_code
_entity_poly.pdbx_strand_id
1 'polypeptide(L)' 'MRIVITLIVLAIIGLLVTQRINTPPTETPHPEAREQDAPAPPRVPARPQDMDAFEEQMQQFNEDAAARRQQQIDQATE' A
#
# COMPACT_ATOMS: atom_id res chain seq x y z
N MET A 1 -20.11 -4.70 41.12
CA MET A 1 -20.26 -4.46 39.67
C MET A 1 -19.04 -3.83 39.01
N ARG A 2 -18.44 -2.76 39.55
CA ARG A 2 -17.26 -2.10 38.94
C ARG A 2 -16.08 -3.04 38.68
N ILE A 3 -15.70 -3.89 39.63
CA ILE A 3 -14.60 -4.86 39.50
C ILE A 3 -14.83 -5.89 38.38
N VAL A 4 -16.08 -6.33 38.19
CA VAL A 4 -16.42 -7.29 37.12
C VAL A 4 -16.25 -6.65 35.75
N ILE A 5 -16.69 -5.39 35.60
CA ILE A 5 -16.51 -4.63 34.36
C ILE A 5 -15.01 -4.41 34.07
N THR A 6 -14.21 -4.08 35.09
CA THR A 6 -12.75 -3.91 34.94
C THR A 6 -12.07 -5.18 34.45
N LEU A 7 -12.45 -6.35 34.98
CA LEU A 7 -11.89 -7.63 34.55
C LEU A 7 -12.24 -7.96 33.10
N ILE A 8 -13.48 -7.67 32.68
CA ILE A 8 -13.90 -7.88 31.28
C ILE A 8 -13.09 -6.98 30.34
N VAL A 9 -12.89 -5.71 30.69
CA VAL A 9 -12.09 -4.79 29.89
C VAL A 9 -10.63 -5.26 29.79
N LEU A 10 -10.03 -5.71 30.90
CA LEU A 10 -8.67 -6.28 30.87
C LEU A 10 -8.58 -7.52 29.98
N ALA A 11 -9.58 -8.41 30.02
CA ALA A 11 -9.61 -9.60 29.18
C ALA A 11 -9.67 -9.26 27.69
N ILE A 12 -10.47 -8.26 27.31
CA ILE A 12 -10.57 -7.80 25.91
C ILE A 12 -9.24 -7.21 25.43
N ILE A 13 -8.60 -6.38 26.26
CA ILE A 13 -7.30 -5.78 25.91
C ILE A 13 -6.23 -6.86 25.77
N GLY A 14 -6.16 -7.81 26.70
CA GLY A 14 -5.21 -8.94 26.62
C GLY A 14 -5.42 -9.79 25.36
N LEU A 15 -6.68 -10.05 24.99
CA LEU A 15 -7.03 -10.79 23.77
C LEU A 15 -6.62 -10.04 22.50
N LEU A 16 -6.86 -8.72 22.45
CA LEU A 16 -6.48 -7.88 21.31
C LEU A 16 -4.96 -7.83 21.14
N VAL A 17 -4.21 -7.65 22.23
CA VAL A 17 -2.74 -7.61 22.19
C VAL A 17 -2.17 -8.96 21.73
N THR A 18 -2.70 -10.06 22.24
CA THR A 18 -2.30 -11.41 21.79
C THR A 18 -2.64 -11.67 20.33
N GLN A 19 -3.79 -11.20 19.82
CA GLN A 19 -4.08 -11.26 18.38
C GLN A 19 -3.08 -10.48 17.53
N ARG A 20 -2.63 -9.30 17.97
CA ARG A 20 -1.63 -8.52 17.22
C ARG A 20 -0.26 -9.20 17.17
N ILE A 21 0.14 -9.87 18.25
CA ILE A 21 1.42 -10.57 18.34
C ILE A 21 1.40 -11.89 17.57
N ASN A 22 0.26 -12.60 17.60
CA ASN A 22 0.08 -13.89 16.93
C ASN A 22 -0.47 -13.76 15.50
N THR A 23 -0.62 -12.54 14.99
CA THR A 23 -0.82 -12.35 13.55
C THR A 23 0.54 -12.66 12.92
N PRO A 24 0.73 -13.83 12.26
CA PRO A 24 1.92 -14.00 11.43
C PRO A 24 1.94 -12.80 10.48
N PRO A 25 3.13 -12.25 10.13
CA PRO A 25 3.18 -11.22 9.11
C PRO A 25 2.38 -11.77 7.94
N THR A 26 1.24 -11.13 7.65
CA THR A 26 0.53 -11.39 6.40
C THR A 26 1.60 -11.19 5.37
N GLU A 27 2.01 -12.28 4.70
CA GLU A 27 2.91 -12.20 3.56
C GLU A 27 2.36 -11.06 2.73
N THR A 28 3.13 -9.97 2.70
CA THR A 28 2.80 -8.79 1.93
C THR A 28 2.49 -9.34 0.55
N PRO A 29 1.25 -9.22 0.04
CA PRO A 29 0.93 -9.82 -1.24
C PRO A 29 1.97 -9.28 -2.21
N HIS A 30 2.75 -10.19 -2.79
CA HIS A 30 3.71 -9.82 -3.80
C HIS A 30 2.93 -8.99 -4.83
N PRO A 31 3.33 -7.73 -5.12
CA PRO A 31 2.49 -6.84 -5.92
C PRO A 31 2.31 -7.32 -7.37
N GLU A 32 2.92 -8.43 -7.77
CA GLU A 32 2.82 -8.99 -9.11
C GLU A 32 1.45 -9.59 -9.48
N ALA A 33 0.46 -9.61 -8.58
CA ALA A 33 -0.81 -10.30 -8.84
C ALA A 33 -2.01 -9.41 -9.22
N ARG A 34 -1.88 -8.08 -9.40
CA ARG A 34 -3.04 -7.22 -9.72
C ARG A 34 -2.90 -6.13 -10.78
N GLU A 35 -1.77 -6.00 -11.48
CA GLU A 35 -1.60 -4.90 -12.42
C GLU A 35 -1.22 -5.40 -13.81
N GLN A 36 -2.19 -5.96 -14.54
CA GLN A 36 -2.06 -6.20 -15.98
C GLN A 36 -2.39 -4.97 -16.84
N ASP A 37 -2.91 -3.88 -16.24
CA ASP A 37 -3.37 -2.71 -17.00
C ASP A 37 -2.87 -1.34 -16.49
N ALA A 38 -2.26 -1.28 -15.29
CA ALA A 38 -1.68 -0.05 -14.77
C ALA A 38 -0.15 -0.11 -14.89
N PRO A 39 0.53 0.95 -15.37
CA PRO A 39 1.98 1.02 -15.27
C PRO A 39 2.32 0.89 -13.78
N ALA A 40 3.15 -0.09 -13.44
CA ALA A 40 3.59 -0.26 -12.07
C ALA A 40 4.47 0.95 -11.68
N PRO A 41 4.32 1.48 -10.46
CA PRO A 41 5.15 2.59 -10.00
C PRO A 41 6.64 2.18 -9.98
N PRO A 42 7.56 3.09 -10.33
CA PRO A 42 8.98 2.79 -10.34
C PRO A 42 9.44 2.37 -8.94
N ARG A 43 10.27 1.31 -8.87
CA ARG A 43 10.74 0.72 -7.62
C ARG A 43 11.86 1.59 -7.04
N VAL A 44 11.76 1.95 -5.77
CA VAL A 44 12.80 2.74 -5.08
C VAL A 44 14.13 1.98 -5.10
N PRO A 45 15.20 2.55 -5.64
CA PRO A 45 16.50 1.89 -5.71
C PRO A 45 17.09 1.74 -4.30
N ALA A 46 17.61 0.54 -4.02
CA ALA A 46 18.30 0.24 -2.75
C ALA A 46 19.76 0.70 -2.75
N ARG A 47 20.27 1.17 -3.90
CA ARG A 47 21.66 1.63 -4.07
C ARG A 47 21.66 3.08 -4.59
N PRO A 48 22.58 3.93 -4.10
CA PRO A 48 22.63 5.34 -4.50
C PRO A 48 22.93 5.56 -6.00
N GLN A 49 23.69 4.66 -6.60
CA GLN A 49 24.08 4.71 -8.02
C GLN A 49 22.92 4.50 -9.01
N ASP A 50 21.79 3.97 -8.52
CA ASP A 50 20.60 3.72 -9.34
C ASP A 50 19.54 4.83 -9.15
N MET A 51 19.88 5.90 -8.41
CA MET A 51 18.98 7.02 -8.12
C MET A 51 18.66 7.86 -9.35
N ASP A 52 19.66 8.14 -10.20
CA ASP A 52 19.48 8.91 -11.43
C ASP A 52 18.48 8.23 -12.38
N ALA A 53 18.58 6.90 -12.52
CA ALA A 53 17.66 6.12 -13.33
C ALA A 53 16.24 6.08 -12.75
N PHE A 54 16.10 6.11 -11.42
CA PHE A 54 14.80 6.19 -10.76
C PHE A 54 14.13 7.54 -10.97
N GLU A 55 14.89 8.64 -10.93
CA GLU A 55 14.34 9.99 -11.18
C GLU A 55 13.76 10.11 -12.60
N GLU A 56 14.49 9.59 -13.60
CA GLU A 56 14.02 9.58 -14.99
C GLU A 56 12.75 8.73 -15.15
N GLN A 57 12.71 7.55 -14.52
CA GLN A 57 11.53 6.68 -14.52
C GLN A 57 10.32 7.29 -13.78
N MET A 58 10.55 8.07 -12.73
CA MET A 58 9.51 8.80 -12.00
C MET A 58 8.88 9.90 -12.85
N GLN A 59 9.70 10.62 -13.62
CA GLN A 59 9.25 11.67 -14.53
C GLN A 59 8.33 11.08 -15.61
N GLN A 60 8.79 10.03 -16.30
CA GLN A 60 7.99 9.31 -17.29
C GLN A 60 6.70 8.75 -16.72
N PHE A 61 6.77 8.11 -15.54
CA PHE A 61 5.58 7.56 -14.89
C PHE A 61 4.52 8.62 -14.62
N ASN A 62 4.92 9.82 -14.20
CA ASN A 62 4.00 10.91 -13.92
C ASN A 62 3.40 11.50 -15.20
N GLU A 63 4.20 11.64 -16.26
CA GLU A 63 3.75 12.08 -17.59
C GLU A 63 2.71 11.11 -18.18
N ASP A 64 2.99 9.81 -18.13
CA ASP A 64 2.07 8.76 -18.58
C ASP A 64 0.78 8.74 -17.73
N ALA A 65 0.90 8.87 -16.41
CA ALA A 65 -0.26 8.92 -15.52
C ALA A 65 -1.12 10.17 -15.76
N ALA A 66 -0.53 11.31 -16.11
CA ALA A 66 -1.25 12.51 -16.48
C ALA A 66 -1.96 12.33 -17.83
N ALA A 67 -1.28 11.78 -18.84
CA ALA A 67 -1.86 11.51 -20.16
C ALA A 67 -3.05 10.53 -20.07
N ARG A 68 -2.93 9.47 -19.27
CA ARG A 68 -4.05 8.53 -19.05
C ARG A 68 -5.23 9.16 -18.32
N ARG A 69 -4.98 10.03 -17.33
CA ARG A 69 -6.05 10.78 -16.66
C ARG A 69 -6.80 11.67 -17.64
N GLN A 70 -6.09 12.33 -18.54
CA GLN A 70 -6.71 13.13 -19.61
C GLN A 70 -7.62 12.26 -20.49
N GLN A 71 -7.10 11.14 -21.00
CA GLN A 71 -7.86 10.20 -21.83
C GLN A 71 -9.11 9.63 -21.14
N GLN A 72 -9.05 9.38 -19.84
CA GLN A 72 -10.21 8.92 -19.06
C GLN A 72 -11.27 10.02 -18.90
N ILE A 73 -10.86 11.29 -18.79
CA ILE A 73 -11.77 12.43 -18.71
C ILE A 73 -12.48 12.65 -20.06
N ASP A 74 -11.72 12.59 -21.17
CA ASP A 74 -12.29 12.68 -22.52
C ASP A 74 -13.28 11.55 -22.79
N GLN A 75 -12.94 10.29 -22.46
CA GLN A 75 -13.84 9.13 -22.58
C GLN A 75 -15.09 9.19 -21.69
N ALA A 76 -15.05 9.93 -20.58
CA ALA A 76 -16.19 10.08 -19.68
C ALA A 76 -17.09 11.29 -20.03
N THR A 77 -16.64 12.15 -20.95
CA THR A 77 -17.35 13.37 -21.36
C THR A 77 -18.03 13.22 -22.73
N GLU A 78 -17.63 12.24 -23.55
CA GLU A 78 -18.39 11.77 -24.73
C GLU A 78 -19.55 10.83 -24.35
#